data_AF-A0A7R9M8B8-F1
#
_entry.id   AF-A0A7R9M8B8-F1
#
_cell.length_a   1.000
_cell.length_b   1.000
_cell.length_c   1.000
_cell.angle_alpha   90.00
_cell.angle_beta   90.00
_cell.angle_gamma   90.00
#
_symmetry.space_group_name_H-M   'P 1'
#
loop_
_entity.id
_entity.type
_entity.pdbx_description
1 polymer ?
#
loop_
_entity_poly.entity_id
_entity_poly.type
_entity_poly.pdbx_seq_one_letter_code
_entity_poly.pdbx_strand_id
1 'polypeptide(L)'
;RGRTALHYAAVLADGGLVYQQLIECGADQMATDMFGKKPEDYLISQVEISAQVLRDGSIGPNKTPGAVRRSRKQSSLMHRSNIKELIRQGNLSTLEEVVLQGFGDRLLGETSHAPLVQEFLDKLPDFIDQITELHRSTMKGNLREFQGLLDRKSMITARDQIGATPLHKAVLYGHYDLAEYIATNFPVTLDARDNL
;
A
#
# COMPACT_ATOMS: atom_id res chain seq x y z
N ARG A 1 2.08 -11.13 3.78
CA ARG A 1 1.99 -10.78 5.22
C ARG A 1 2.79 -9.50 5.35
N GLY A 2 2.10 -8.40 5.58
CA GLY A 2 2.65 -7.07 5.85
C GLY A 2 1.84 -6.42 6.97
N ARG A 3 2.21 -5.19 7.34
CA ARG A 3 1.56 -4.36 8.36
C ARG A 3 0.29 -3.72 7.81
N THR A 4 -0.65 -3.43 8.70
CA THR A 4 -1.89 -2.68 8.41
C THR A 4 -1.75 -1.22 8.83
N ALA A 5 -2.69 -0.37 8.44
CA ALA A 5 -2.72 1.03 8.89
C ALA A 5 -2.74 1.17 10.43
N LEU A 6 -3.36 0.22 11.14
CA LEU A 6 -3.38 0.22 12.61
C LEU A 6 -1.98 0.01 13.22
N HIS A 7 -1.10 -0.76 12.58
CA HIS A 7 0.30 -0.88 13.02
C HIS A 7 1.06 0.46 12.88
N TYR A 8 0.74 1.22 11.83
CA TYR A 8 1.35 2.53 11.59
C TYR A 8 0.85 3.54 12.62
N ALA A 9 -0.46 3.51 12.93
CA ALA A 9 -1.06 4.39 13.92
C ALA A 9 -0.48 4.17 15.33
N ALA A 10 -0.12 2.93 15.67
CA ALA A 10 0.40 2.57 17.00
C ALA A 10 1.73 3.26 17.37
N VAL A 11 2.50 3.73 16.39
CA VAL A 11 3.79 4.40 16.62
C VAL A 11 3.72 5.91 16.44
N LEU A 12 2.54 6.48 16.17
CA LEU A 12 2.37 7.92 16.05
C LEU A 12 2.45 8.59 17.42
N ALA A 13 3.05 9.78 17.45
CA ALA A 13 3.11 10.63 18.63
C ALA A 13 1.88 11.56 18.72
N ASP A 14 0.69 10.97 18.62
CA ASP A 14 -0.61 11.68 18.60
C ASP A 14 -1.49 11.34 19.82
N GLY A 15 -0.91 10.68 20.82
CA GLY A 15 -1.64 10.20 22.00
C GLY A 15 -2.55 9.00 21.72
N GLY A 16 -2.41 8.34 20.58
CA GLY A 16 -3.25 7.21 20.17
C GLY A 16 -4.56 7.62 19.52
N LEU A 17 -4.73 8.89 19.13
CA LEU A 17 -5.95 9.41 18.51
C LEU A 17 -6.33 8.63 17.25
N VAL A 18 -5.41 8.54 16.29
CA VAL A 18 -5.65 7.80 15.03
C VAL A 18 -5.81 6.31 15.28
N TYR A 19 -5.07 5.77 16.25
CA TYR A 19 -5.17 4.36 16.62
C TYR A 19 -6.60 4.01 17.09
N GLN A 20 -7.18 4.80 18.00
CA GLN A 20 -8.55 4.61 18.47
C GLN A 20 -9.57 4.83 17.34
N GLN A 21 -9.39 5.87 16.53
CA GLN A 21 -10.27 6.14 15.40
C GLN A 21 -10.34 4.96 14.41
N LEU A 22 -9.19 4.34 14.08
CA LEU A 22 -9.16 3.17 13.21
C LEU A 22 -9.85 1.96 13.86
N ILE A 23 -9.73 1.78 15.18
CA ILE A 23 -10.48 0.75 15.92
C ILE A 23 -11.98 0.99 15.84
N GLU A 24 -12.43 2.23 16.03
CA GLU A 24 -13.85 2.60 15.93
C GLU A 24 -14.41 2.35 14.52
N CYS A 25 -13.58 2.54 13.49
CA CYS A 25 -13.92 2.20 12.10
C CYS A 25 -13.92 0.69 11.82
N GLY A 26 -13.46 -0.15 12.76
CA GLY A 26 -13.48 -1.61 12.65
C GLY A 26 -12.16 -2.25 12.19
N ALA A 27 -11.02 -1.58 12.34
CA ALA A 27 -9.72 -2.16 12.02
C ALA A 27 -9.41 -3.40 12.89
N ASP A 28 -8.83 -4.43 12.28
CA ASP A 28 -8.48 -5.67 12.99
C ASP A 28 -7.29 -5.46 13.94
N GLN A 29 -7.58 -5.44 15.23
CA GLN A 29 -6.60 -5.34 16.31
C GLN A 29 -5.72 -6.60 16.45
N MET A 30 -6.17 -7.73 15.89
CA MET A 30 -5.47 -9.03 15.97
C MET A 30 -4.61 -9.30 14.73
N ALA A 31 -4.64 -8.42 13.72
CA ALA A 31 -3.84 -8.56 12.52
C ALA A 31 -2.35 -8.61 12.87
N THR A 32 -1.64 -9.65 12.46
CA THR A 32 -0.18 -9.73 12.70
C THR A 32 0.62 -9.35 11.47
N ASP A 33 1.74 -8.66 11.63
CA ASP A 33 2.67 -8.33 10.57
C ASP A 33 3.54 -9.54 10.13
N MET A 34 4.63 -9.29 9.37
CA MET A 34 5.54 -10.36 8.95
C MET A 34 6.39 -10.97 10.09
N PHE A 35 6.54 -10.25 11.21
CA PHE A 35 7.22 -10.70 12.42
C PHE A 35 6.28 -11.36 13.43
N GLY A 36 4.97 -11.40 13.13
CA GLY A 36 3.97 -11.95 14.02
C GLY A 36 3.54 -10.97 15.12
N LYS A 37 3.95 -9.70 15.04
CA LYS A 37 3.56 -8.67 15.99
C LYS A 37 2.20 -8.09 15.62
N LYS A 38 1.38 -7.82 16.63
CA LYS A 38 0.10 -7.10 16.51
C LYS A 38 0.31 -5.59 16.63
N PRO A 39 -0.67 -4.76 16.24
CA PRO A 39 -0.59 -3.31 16.44
C PRO A 39 -0.36 -2.89 17.90
N GLU A 40 -1.01 -3.56 18.86
CA GLU A 40 -0.85 -3.26 20.29
C GLU A 40 0.60 -3.40 20.78
N ASP A 41 1.38 -4.31 20.19
CA ASP A 41 2.78 -4.55 20.56
C ASP A 41 3.68 -3.33 20.26
N TYR A 42 3.23 -2.40 19.44
CA TYR A 42 3.96 -1.19 19.06
C TYR A 42 3.67 0.00 19.99
N LEU A 43 2.55 -0.02 20.74
CA LEU A 43 2.16 1.07 21.65
C LEU A 43 3.16 1.26 22.79
N ILE A 44 3.78 0.17 23.25
CA ILE A 44 4.74 0.15 24.36
C ILE A 44 6.13 0.66 23.91
N SER A 45 6.38 0.69 22.60
CA SER A 45 7.69 0.92 21.98
C SER A 45 7.75 2.24 21.19
N GLN A 46 7.07 3.30 21.65
CA GLN A 46 7.12 4.64 21.04
C GLN A 46 8.56 5.21 20.82
N VAL A 47 9.60 4.52 21.32
CA VAL A 47 11.01 4.90 21.22
C VAL A 47 11.82 4.07 20.18
N GLU A 48 11.41 2.86 19.75
CA GLU A 48 12.27 2.03 18.85
C GLU A 48 11.81 1.91 17.40
N ILE A 49 10.56 2.25 17.07
CA ILE A 49 10.06 2.24 15.67
C ILE A 49 9.43 3.60 15.40
N SER A 50 10.27 4.62 15.23
CA SER A 50 9.77 5.95 14.88
C SER A 50 9.07 5.90 13.52
N ALA A 51 8.11 6.80 13.28
CA ALA A 51 7.51 7.00 11.96
C ALA A 51 8.58 7.21 10.86
N GLN A 52 9.80 7.62 11.24
CA GLN A 52 10.98 7.72 10.38
C GLN A 52 11.48 6.35 9.89
N VAL A 53 11.48 5.32 10.75
CA VAL A 53 11.78 3.91 10.39
C VAL A 53 10.73 3.35 9.43
N LEU A 54 9.45 3.74 9.60
CA LEU A 54 8.37 3.41 8.65
C LEU A 54 8.48 4.18 7.33
N ARG A 55 9.00 5.41 7.36
CA ARG A 55 9.19 6.31 6.20
C ARG A 55 10.38 5.90 5.32
N ASP A 56 11.47 5.43 5.90
CA ASP A 56 12.72 5.10 5.20
C ASP A 56 12.82 3.62 4.77
N GLY A 57 11.79 2.80 5.01
CA GLY A 57 11.76 1.38 4.61
C GLY A 57 12.91 0.52 5.17
N SER A 58 13.59 0.98 6.22
CA SER A 58 14.86 0.44 6.70
C SER A 58 14.69 -0.20 8.08
N ILE A 59 14.82 -1.52 8.17
CA ILE A 59 14.83 -2.25 9.45
C ILE A 59 16.24 -2.21 10.06
N GLY A 60 16.35 -1.58 11.24
CA GLY A 60 17.23 -2.00 12.33
C GLY A 60 18.37 -1.05 12.72
N PRO A 61 18.68 -0.89 14.02
CA PRO A 61 19.85 -0.17 14.49
C PRO A 61 21.10 -1.02 14.15
N ASN A 62 22.11 -0.39 13.56
CA ASN A 62 23.41 -0.98 13.21
C ASN A 62 23.40 -2.18 12.26
N LYS A 63 23.43 -1.95 10.93
CA LYS A 63 24.24 -2.79 10.02
C LYS A 63 24.91 -1.96 8.93
N THR A 64 26.20 -2.24 8.77
CA THR A 64 27.14 -1.79 7.75
C THR A 64 26.66 -2.08 6.31
N PRO A 65 27.21 -1.40 5.29
CA PRO A 65 26.84 -1.60 3.89
C PRO A 65 27.32 -2.98 3.42
N GLY A 66 26.45 -3.98 3.53
CA GLY A 66 26.79 -5.35 3.17
C GLY A 66 25.55 -6.24 3.11
N ALA A 67 25.02 -6.39 1.89
CA ALA A 67 24.18 -7.51 1.45
C ALA A 67 22.99 -7.88 2.36
N VAL A 68 21.89 -7.14 2.25
CA VAL A 68 20.58 -7.70 2.63
C VAL A 68 20.18 -8.73 1.57
N ARG A 69 20.38 -9.99 1.92
CA ARG A 69 19.84 -11.15 1.19
C ARG A 69 18.32 -11.10 1.31
N ARG A 70 17.67 -10.44 0.33
CA ARG A 70 16.21 -10.36 0.20
C ARG A 70 15.60 -11.75 0.39
N SER A 71 14.80 -11.91 1.45
CA SER A 71 14.03 -13.13 1.70
C SER A 71 13.09 -13.35 0.51
N ARG A 72 13.47 -14.29 -0.34
CA ARG A 72 12.94 -14.60 -1.67
C ARG A 72 11.61 -15.36 -1.60
N LYS A 73 10.68 -14.91 -0.77
CA LYS A 73 9.37 -15.59 -0.56
C LYS A 73 8.14 -14.71 -0.77
N GLN A 74 8.27 -13.42 -1.10
CA GLN A 74 7.12 -12.64 -1.57
C GLN A 74 7.02 -12.69 -3.09
N SER A 75 5.97 -13.39 -3.54
CA SER A 75 5.39 -13.46 -4.88
C SER A 75 6.08 -14.36 -5.92
N SER A 76 5.78 -15.65 -5.84
CA SER A 76 5.86 -16.53 -7.03
C SER A 76 5.18 -15.86 -8.23
N LEU A 77 3.98 -15.29 -8.06
CA LEU A 77 3.14 -14.67 -9.10
C LEU A 77 3.79 -13.51 -9.90
N MET A 78 4.80 -12.82 -9.37
CA MET A 78 5.36 -11.60 -10.01
C MET A 78 6.68 -11.84 -10.76
N HIS A 79 7.08 -13.09 -10.96
CA HIS A 79 8.20 -13.43 -11.85
C HIS A 79 7.86 -13.07 -13.30
N ARG A 80 8.85 -12.67 -14.10
CA ARG A 80 8.65 -12.24 -15.50
C ARG A 80 7.97 -13.31 -16.38
N SER A 81 8.27 -14.58 -16.14
CA SER A 81 7.60 -15.72 -16.78
C SER A 81 6.11 -15.81 -16.44
N ASN A 82 5.70 -15.34 -15.27
CA ASN A 82 4.31 -15.34 -14.84
C ASN A 82 3.53 -14.16 -15.44
N ILE A 83 4.16 -13.00 -15.60
CA ILE A 83 3.53 -11.82 -16.24
C ILE A 83 3.08 -12.14 -17.67
N LYS A 84 3.96 -12.75 -18.48
CA LYS A 84 3.61 -13.12 -19.86
C LYS A 84 2.47 -14.13 -19.92
N GLU A 85 2.45 -15.07 -18.99
CA GLU A 85 1.37 -16.04 -18.88
C GLU A 85 0.04 -15.39 -18.46
N LEU A 86 0.07 -14.42 -17.55
CA LEU A 86 -1.11 -13.64 -17.17
C LEU A 86 -1.69 -12.85 -18.36
N ILE A 87 -0.82 -12.21 -19.15
CA ILE A 87 -1.22 -11.50 -20.37
C ILE A 87 -1.84 -12.46 -21.38
N ARG A 88 -1.23 -13.65 -21.56
CA ARG A 88 -1.73 -14.70 -22.46
C ARG A 88 -3.09 -15.24 -22.03
N GLN A 89 -3.32 -15.39 -20.72
CA GLN A 89 -4.61 -15.82 -20.17
C GLN A 89 -5.71 -14.76 -20.35
N GLY A 90 -5.33 -13.49 -20.53
CA GLY A 90 -6.23 -12.40 -20.86
C GLY A 90 -7.22 -12.00 -19.77
N ASN A 91 -6.94 -12.35 -18.52
CA ASN A 91 -7.78 -11.96 -17.38
C ASN A 91 -7.45 -10.53 -16.95
N LEU A 92 -8.26 -9.57 -17.40
CA LEU A 92 -8.10 -8.15 -17.08
C LEU A 92 -8.13 -7.87 -15.58
N SER A 93 -9.00 -8.53 -14.82
CA SER A 93 -9.08 -8.34 -13.37
C SER A 93 -7.77 -8.73 -12.68
N THR A 94 -7.12 -9.80 -13.14
CA THR A 94 -5.81 -10.18 -12.62
C THR A 94 -4.71 -9.19 -13.01
N LEU A 95 -4.77 -8.63 -14.21
CA LEU A 95 -3.81 -7.61 -14.65
C LEU A 95 -4.00 -6.29 -13.87
N GLU A 96 -5.25 -5.86 -13.65
CA GLU A 96 -5.56 -4.71 -12.80
C GLU A 96 -5.04 -4.94 -11.37
N GLU A 97 -5.27 -6.14 -10.82
CA GLU A 97 -4.75 -6.51 -9.49
C GLU A 97 -3.22 -6.40 -9.42
N VAL A 98 -2.49 -6.82 -10.45
CA VAL A 98 -1.02 -6.64 -10.52
C VAL A 98 -0.64 -5.15 -10.39
N VAL A 99 -1.38 -4.26 -11.05
CA VAL A 99 -1.16 -2.80 -10.95
C VAL A 99 -1.45 -2.31 -9.54
N LEU A 100 -2.61 -2.65 -8.97
CA LEU A 100 -3.03 -2.24 -7.62
C LEU A 100 -2.10 -2.79 -6.52
N GLN A 101 -1.45 -3.92 -6.75
CA GLN A 101 -0.45 -4.48 -5.84
C GLN A 101 0.91 -3.75 -5.90
N GLY A 102 1.05 -2.73 -6.75
CA GLY A 102 2.25 -1.92 -6.91
C GLY A 102 3.25 -2.48 -7.94
N PHE A 103 2.81 -3.39 -8.82
CA PHE A 103 3.66 -4.07 -9.79
C PHE A 103 3.32 -3.71 -11.25
N GLY A 104 2.63 -2.58 -11.47
CA GLY A 104 2.23 -2.13 -12.81
C GLY A 104 3.41 -1.83 -13.74
N ASP A 105 4.56 -1.45 -13.18
CA ASP A 105 5.81 -1.25 -13.91
C ASP A 105 6.24 -2.48 -14.72
N ARG A 106 5.89 -3.68 -14.26
CA ARG A 106 6.21 -4.96 -14.92
C ARG A 106 5.39 -5.25 -16.16
N LEU A 107 4.27 -4.54 -16.33
CA LEU A 107 3.37 -4.67 -17.48
C LEU A 107 3.70 -3.63 -18.57
N LEU A 108 4.51 -2.62 -18.25
CA LEU A 108 4.89 -1.57 -19.21
C LEU A 108 5.67 -2.15 -20.39
N GLY A 109 5.21 -1.83 -21.60
CA GLY A 109 5.85 -2.24 -22.86
C GLY A 109 5.59 -3.70 -23.26
N GLU A 110 4.82 -4.47 -22.49
CA GLU A 110 4.32 -5.77 -22.94
C GLU A 110 3.15 -5.58 -23.93
N THR A 111 2.87 -6.61 -24.74
CA THR A 111 1.82 -6.59 -25.77
C THR A 111 0.97 -7.86 -25.75
N SER A 112 -0.24 -7.79 -26.29
CA SER A 112 -1.18 -8.91 -26.38
C SER A 112 -1.91 -8.94 -27.71
N HIS A 113 -2.22 -10.14 -28.20
CA HIS A 113 -3.09 -10.32 -29.35
C HIS A 113 -4.57 -10.16 -29.02
N ALA A 114 -4.95 -10.22 -27.73
CA ALA A 114 -6.33 -10.01 -27.30
C ALA A 114 -6.63 -8.50 -27.27
N PRO A 115 -7.61 -7.98 -28.04
CA PRO A 115 -7.83 -6.54 -28.19
C PRO A 115 -8.08 -5.81 -26.86
N LEU A 116 -8.89 -6.39 -25.96
CA LEU A 116 -9.19 -5.80 -24.67
C LEU A 116 -7.96 -5.73 -23.74
N VAL A 117 -7.08 -6.73 -23.82
CA VAL A 117 -5.83 -6.75 -23.03
C VAL A 117 -4.85 -5.73 -23.60
N GLN A 118 -4.76 -5.63 -24.92
CA GLN A 118 -3.93 -4.60 -25.55
C GLN A 118 -4.42 -3.20 -25.19
N GLU A 119 -5.73 -2.94 -25.24
CA GLU A 119 -6.31 -1.66 -24.82
C GLU A 119 -5.99 -1.32 -23.36
N PHE A 120 -6.04 -2.31 -22.46
CA PHE A 120 -5.61 -2.14 -21.07
C PHE A 120 -4.13 -1.78 -20.96
N LEU A 121 -3.25 -2.47 -21.69
CA LEU A 121 -1.80 -2.22 -21.70
C LEU A 121 -1.47 -0.85 -22.30
N ASP A 122 -2.23 -0.39 -23.30
CA ASP A 122 -2.06 0.93 -23.91
C ASP A 122 -2.42 2.06 -22.93
N LYS A 123 -3.46 1.88 -22.10
CA LYS A 123 -3.91 2.82 -21.07
C LYS A 123 -3.17 2.68 -19.74
N LEU A 124 -2.28 1.70 -19.62
CA LEU A 124 -1.58 1.39 -18.39
C LEU A 124 -0.71 2.55 -17.85
N PRO A 125 0.05 3.30 -18.69
CA PRO A 125 0.84 4.43 -18.19
C PRO A 125 -0.02 5.46 -17.45
N ASP A 126 -1.14 5.88 -18.06
CA ASP A 126 -2.07 6.83 -17.46
C ASP A 126 -2.64 6.31 -16.14
N PHE A 127 -2.94 5.01 -16.06
CA PHE A 127 -3.47 4.40 -14.84
C PHE A 127 -2.43 4.38 -13.70
N ILE A 128 -1.16 4.09 -14.01
CA ILE A 128 -0.06 4.17 -13.04
C ILE A 128 0.16 5.61 -12.57
N ASP A 129 0.08 6.58 -13.49
CA ASP A 129 0.23 8.00 -13.17
C ASP A 129 -0.91 8.50 -12.27
N GLN A 130 -2.15 8.07 -12.53
CA GLN A 130 -3.30 8.36 -11.67
C GLN A 130 -3.12 7.82 -10.24
N ILE A 131 -2.65 6.58 -10.08
CA ILE A 131 -2.33 6.00 -8.76
C ILE A 131 -1.23 6.82 -8.08
N THR A 132 -0.20 7.22 -8.83
CA THR A 132 0.91 8.02 -8.31
C THR A 132 0.44 9.39 -7.81
N GLU A 133 -0.43 10.07 -8.56
CA GLU A 133 -0.99 11.36 -8.13
C GLU A 133 -1.95 11.21 -6.94
N LEU A 134 -2.73 10.12 -6.87
CA LEU A 134 -3.56 9.82 -5.71
C LEU A 134 -2.69 9.67 -4.44
N HIS A 135 -1.57 8.95 -4.51
CA HIS A 135 -0.63 8.86 -3.39
C HIS A 135 0.03 10.21 -3.06
N ARG A 136 0.36 11.01 -4.08
CA ARG A 136 0.95 12.35 -3.88
C ARG A 136 -0.02 13.29 -3.16
N SER A 137 -1.29 13.33 -3.57
CA SER A 137 -2.32 14.11 -2.87
C SER A 137 -2.55 13.63 -1.43
N THR A 138 -2.47 12.30 -1.22
CA THR A 138 -2.53 11.70 0.12
C THR A 138 -1.38 12.20 1.01
N MET A 139 -0.16 12.24 0.49
CA MET A 139 1.02 12.74 1.23
C MET A 139 0.94 14.25 1.52
N LYS A 140 0.24 15.03 0.69
CA LYS A 140 -0.03 16.46 0.94
C LYS A 140 -1.17 16.69 1.94
N GLY A 141 -2.01 15.69 2.21
CA GLY A 141 -3.20 15.81 3.07
C GLY A 141 -4.36 16.58 2.42
N ASN A 142 -4.33 16.77 1.09
CA ASN A 142 -5.35 17.55 0.41
C ASN A 142 -6.58 16.68 0.10
N LEU A 143 -7.54 16.64 1.02
CA LEU A 143 -8.75 15.82 0.89
C LEU A 143 -9.54 16.11 -0.39
N ARG A 144 -9.64 17.38 -0.81
CA ARG A 144 -10.39 17.76 -2.01
C ARG A 144 -9.73 17.27 -3.29
N GLU A 145 -8.41 17.42 -3.39
CA GLU A 145 -7.62 16.90 -4.51
C GLU A 145 -7.68 15.37 -4.53
N PHE A 146 -7.52 14.72 -3.36
CA PHE A 146 -7.65 13.28 -3.23
C PHE A 146 -9.00 12.76 -3.73
N GLN A 147 -10.11 13.37 -3.30
CA GLN A 147 -11.45 13.01 -3.75
C GLN A 147 -11.64 13.22 -5.26
N GLY A 148 -11.06 14.28 -5.82
CA GLY A 148 -11.10 14.55 -7.26
C GLY A 148 -10.27 13.58 -8.10
N LEU A 149 -9.22 12.99 -7.53
CA LEU A 149 -8.34 12.01 -8.19
C LEU A 149 -8.81 10.57 -8.03
N LEU A 150 -9.65 10.27 -7.04
CA LEU A 150 -10.20 8.94 -6.80
C LEU A 150 -11.31 8.61 -7.81
N ASP A 151 -10.92 8.47 -9.08
CA ASP A 151 -11.82 8.18 -10.20
C ASP A 151 -12.32 6.72 -10.15
N ARG A 152 -11.39 5.78 -9.96
CA ARG A 152 -11.72 4.35 -9.81
C ARG A 152 -11.66 3.94 -8.36
N LYS A 153 -12.76 3.37 -7.84
CA LYS A 153 -12.82 2.88 -6.45
C LYS A 153 -11.72 1.87 -6.12
N SER A 154 -11.27 1.07 -7.09
CA SER A 154 -10.19 0.09 -6.91
C SER A 154 -8.85 0.73 -6.52
N MET A 155 -8.62 2.01 -6.88
CA MET A 155 -7.39 2.73 -6.55
C MET A 155 -7.23 2.98 -5.04
N ILE A 156 -8.30 2.91 -4.25
CA ILE A 156 -8.23 3.15 -2.81
C ILE A 156 -7.36 2.13 -2.06
N THR A 157 -7.19 0.94 -2.64
CA THR A 157 -6.32 -0.13 -2.15
C THR A 157 -5.01 -0.25 -2.92
N ALA A 158 -4.78 0.64 -3.91
CA ALA A 158 -3.55 0.62 -4.70
C ALA A 158 -2.33 0.85 -3.80
N ARG A 159 -1.22 0.19 -4.12
CA ARG A 159 0.04 0.33 -3.40
C ARG A 159 1.02 1.16 -4.20
N ASP A 160 1.71 2.04 -3.50
CA ASP A 160 2.81 2.80 -4.07
C ASP A 160 4.08 1.95 -4.21
N GLN A 161 5.18 2.60 -4.62
CA GLN A 161 6.48 1.95 -4.84
C GLN A 161 7.10 1.34 -3.56
N ILE A 162 6.68 1.77 -2.36
CA ILE A 162 7.11 1.16 -1.10
C ILE A 162 6.09 0.14 -0.58
N GLY A 163 5.04 -0.14 -1.34
CA GLY A 163 4.02 -1.12 -0.99
C GLY A 163 2.93 -0.60 -0.07
N ALA A 164 2.82 0.71 0.15
CA ALA A 164 1.85 1.30 1.08
C ALA A 164 0.56 1.73 0.36
N THR A 165 -0.59 1.53 0.99
CA THR A 165 -1.89 2.04 0.49
C THR A 165 -2.09 3.53 0.84
N PRO A 166 -3.07 4.23 0.23
CA PRO A 166 -3.45 5.58 0.65
C PRO A 166 -3.71 5.69 2.16
N LEU A 167 -4.42 4.74 2.77
CA LEU A 167 -4.67 4.79 4.22
C LEU A 167 -3.37 4.73 5.03
N HIS A 168 -2.42 3.86 4.67
CA HIS A 168 -1.11 3.83 5.32
C HIS A 168 -0.40 5.19 5.26
N LYS A 169 -0.46 5.86 4.11
CA LYS A 169 0.16 7.18 3.92
C LYS A 169 -0.57 8.27 4.71
N ALA A 170 -1.91 8.31 4.68
CA ALA A 170 -2.67 9.29 5.45
C ALA A 170 -2.32 9.20 6.94
N VAL A 171 -2.24 7.99 7.50
CA VAL A 171 -1.82 7.73 8.88
C VAL A 171 -0.35 8.14 9.09
N LEU A 172 0.58 7.65 8.26
CA LEU A 172 2.02 7.91 8.40
C LEU A 172 2.38 9.40 8.38
N TYR A 173 1.65 10.19 7.59
CA TYR A 173 1.87 11.63 7.46
C TYR A 173 1.00 12.48 8.42
N GLY A 174 0.16 11.85 9.25
CA GLY A 174 -0.66 12.55 10.24
C GLY A 174 -1.82 13.34 9.64
N HIS A 175 -2.31 12.95 8.46
CA HIS A 175 -3.44 13.61 7.79
C HIS A 175 -4.75 13.03 8.29
N TYR A 176 -5.16 13.42 9.50
CA TYR A 176 -6.27 12.81 10.24
C TYR A 176 -7.60 12.88 9.50
N ASP A 177 -8.01 14.06 9.01
CA ASP A 177 -9.26 14.22 8.26
C ASP A 177 -9.32 13.29 7.02
N LEU A 178 -8.17 13.12 6.35
CA LEU A 178 -8.08 12.23 5.21
C LEU A 178 -8.10 10.76 5.63
N ALA A 179 -7.40 10.39 6.71
CA ALA A 179 -7.42 9.04 7.25
C ALA A 179 -8.83 8.64 7.71
N GLU A 180 -9.54 9.54 8.38
CA GLU A 180 -10.94 9.37 8.80
C GLU A 180 -11.86 9.19 7.60
N TYR A 181 -11.73 10.07 6.60
CA TYR A 181 -12.49 9.96 5.36
C TYR A 181 -12.28 8.60 4.69
N ILE A 182 -11.03 8.16 4.55
CA ILE A 182 -10.69 6.88 3.91
C ILE A 182 -11.24 5.70 4.74
N ALA A 183 -10.98 5.68 6.05
CA ALA A 183 -11.40 4.61 6.94
C ALA A 183 -12.92 4.43 6.98
N THR A 184 -13.66 5.53 7.03
CA THR A 184 -15.13 5.52 7.12
C THR A 184 -15.78 5.15 5.80
N ASN A 185 -15.31 5.71 4.68
CA ASN A 185 -15.94 5.53 3.37
C ASN A 185 -15.44 4.29 2.64
N PHE A 186 -14.27 3.75 3.01
CA PHE A 186 -13.66 2.59 2.36
C PHE A 186 -13.11 1.58 3.38
N PRO A 187 -13.98 0.88 4.14
CA PRO A 187 -13.56 -0.08 5.17
C PRO A 187 -12.65 -1.20 4.66
N VAL A 188 -12.71 -1.54 3.36
CA VAL A 188 -11.81 -2.49 2.69
C VAL A 188 -10.32 -2.15 2.85
N THR A 189 -10.00 -0.89 3.18
CA THR A 189 -8.63 -0.41 3.37
C THR A 189 -8.05 -0.69 4.76
N LEU A 190 -8.89 -0.89 5.77
CA LEU A 190 -8.49 -0.95 7.19
C LEU A 190 -7.46 -2.06 7.43
N ASP A 191 -7.73 -3.23 6.85
CA ASP A 191 -6.91 -4.44 6.99
C ASP A 191 -6.02 -4.69 5.77
N ALA A 192 -5.97 -3.74 4.84
CA ALA A 192 -5.04 -3.81 3.72
C ALA A 192 -3.61 -3.86 4.26
N ARG A 193 -2.79 -4.72 3.68
CA ARG A 193 -1.42 -4.95 4.13
C ARG A 193 -0.41 -4.30 3.20
N ASP A 194 0.61 -3.67 3.78
CA ASP A 194 1.77 -3.21 3.03
C ASP A 194 2.56 -4.39 2.40
N ASN A 195 3.49 -4.08 1.49
CA ASN A 195 4.39 -5.08 0.89
C ASN A 195 5.79 -5.10 1.54
N LEU A 196 5.94 -4.57 2.75
CA LEU A 196 7.22 -4.51 3.46
C LEU A 196 7.47 -5.76 4.31
#